data_AF-A0A2Y9LVG1-F1
#
_entry.id   AF-A0A2Y9LVG1-F1
#
_cell.length_a   1.000
_cell.length_b   1.000
_cell.length_c   1.000
_cell.angle_alpha   90.00
_cell.angle_beta   90.00
_cell.angle_gamma   90.00
#
_symmetry.space_group_name_H-M   'P 1'
#
loop_
_entity.id
_entity.type
_entity.pdbx_description
1 polymer ?
#
loop_
_entity_poly.entity_id
_entity_poly.type
_entity_poly.pdbx_seq_one_letter_code
_entity_poly.pdbx_strand_id
1 'polypeptide(L)'
;MERWHERDTLISTSPQMASWSPDTPCSCDCFVSVPPASAIPAVIFAKNSDRPREEVQEVVFVPAGTHVPGSRLQCTYIEVEQVSKTHAVILSRPSWLWGAEMGANEHGVCIGNEAVWTKEPVGTGEALLGMDLLRLALERGSSAQEALHVITGLLERYGQGGSCREDPMPFCYHNTFLLADRTEAWVLETAGRLWAAQRIQEGARNISNQLSIGTDISAEHPELRPHARAQGWWGGQGAFDFAQTFSLTQQPVRMEAAKARFRAGQELLQQRQGGITAEAMMGILRSKESGICMDSGGFRTTASMVSVLPQDPTQPCVHFLTATPDPSRSVFKPFIFGVGVAQVPQVLSPTFGAQDPVRSLPRFQTQVDRRHALYRGHQVALGLMESEQPAVQENVGCSILSSASVRRQPRPASRGKPVPGTQRYLSRAGSWAAALAEAAGPGAGRPGGCAGAAGQGVGPTPPGAGRPLPGLCGEGEPGICLSPAPPGLAWGAAGCSGHRTPGVEGQSNPFTASALF
;
A
#
# COMPACT_ATOMS: atom_id res chain seq x y z
N MET A 1 2.55 -61.14 43.25
CA MET A 1 3.75 -60.34 43.51
C MET A 1 4.30 -59.91 42.16
N GLU A 2 3.89 -58.74 41.68
CA GLU A 2 4.67 -57.47 41.74
C GLU A 2 5.76 -57.43 40.65
N ARG A 3 5.97 -56.40 39.83
CA ARG A 3 5.43 -55.04 39.66
C ARG A 3 5.82 -54.57 38.24
N TRP A 4 5.06 -53.61 37.74
CA TRP A 4 5.26 -52.81 36.53
C TRP A 4 6.58 -52.02 36.51
N HIS A 5 7.17 -51.82 35.32
CA HIS A 5 7.40 -50.48 34.71
C HIS A 5 8.12 -50.60 33.36
N GLU A 6 7.37 -50.38 32.27
CA GLU A 6 7.88 -49.83 31.02
C GLU A 6 8.47 -48.43 31.29
N ARG A 7 9.63 -48.14 30.70
CA ARG A 7 10.14 -46.77 30.57
C ARG A 7 10.16 -46.40 29.10
N ASP A 8 9.15 -45.61 28.74
CA ASP A 8 9.17 -44.72 27.60
C ASP A 8 10.45 -43.88 27.61
N THR A 9 11.21 -43.96 26.52
CA THR A 9 12.34 -43.07 26.29
C THR A 9 11.80 -41.77 25.71
N LEU A 10 11.41 -40.85 26.60
CA LEU A 10 11.08 -39.47 26.25
C LEU A 10 12.32 -38.79 25.66
N ILE A 11 12.32 -38.59 24.35
CA ILE A 11 13.23 -37.65 23.67
C ILE A 11 12.84 -36.25 24.15
N SER A 12 13.62 -35.71 25.09
CA SER A 12 13.52 -34.32 25.54
C SER A 12 13.92 -33.39 24.39
N THR A 13 12.95 -32.93 23.61
CA THR A 13 13.12 -31.79 22.71
C THR A 13 13.20 -30.53 23.55
N SER A 14 14.42 -30.18 23.98
CA SER A 14 14.70 -28.84 24.49
C SER A 14 14.52 -27.84 23.35
N PRO A 15 13.70 -26.79 23.48
CA PRO A 15 13.63 -25.74 22.46
C PRO A 15 14.97 -24.99 22.48
N GLN A 16 15.80 -25.25 21.47
CA GLN A 16 16.99 -24.45 21.21
C GLN A 16 16.56 -23.00 21.01
N MET A 17 16.94 -22.16 21.96
CA MET A 17 16.86 -20.71 21.82
C MET A 17 17.69 -20.32 20.59
N ALA A 18 17.00 -19.95 19.53
CA ALA A 18 17.59 -19.38 18.34
C ALA A 18 18.37 -18.11 18.75
N SER A 19 19.64 -18.04 18.37
CA SER A 19 20.44 -16.82 18.46
C SER A 19 19.90 -15.83 17.42
N TRP A 20 19.10 -14.86 17.86
CA TRP A 20 18.53 -13.80 17.05
C TRP A 20 19.53 -12.65 16.90
N SER A 21 19.66 -12.08 15.70
CA SER A 21 20.35 -10.79 15.53
C SER A 21 19.41 -9.67 16.03
N PRO A 22 19.78 -8.84 17.02
CA PRO A 22 18.85 -7.96 17.74
C PRO A 22 18.56 -6.59 17.07
N ASP A 23 19.27 -6.22 16.01
CA ASP A 23 19.58 -4.80 15.81
C ASP A 23 19.09 -4.18 14.49
N THR A 24 17.79 -4.23 14.16
CA THR A 24 17.20 -3.14 13.33
C THR A 24 15.66 -3.00 13.42
N PRO A 25 15.10 -1.76 13.52
CA PRO A 25 13.68 -1.49 13.26
C PRO A 25 13.22 -1.79 11.81
N CYS A 26 12.02 -2.38 11.70
CA CYS A 26 11.24 -2.64 10.48
C CYS A 26 9.81 -2.19 10.79
N SER A 27 9.15 -1.41 9.93
CA SER A 27 9.23 0.05 10.08
C SER A 27 8.12 0.93 9.48
N CYS A 28 6.90 0.48 9.13
CA CYS A 28 5.92 1.29 8.38
C CYS A 28 5.19 2.38 9.23
N ASP A 29 4.64 3.42 8.57
CA ASP A 29 3.75 4.43 9.19
C ASP A 29 2.58 4.79 8.25
N CYS A 30 1.37 4.93 8.83
CA CYS A 30 0.18 5.42 8.13
C CYS A 30 -0.46 6.61 8.87
N PHE A 31 -1.07 7.52 8.11
CA PHE A 31 -1.71 8.73 8.61
C PHE A 31 -3.05 8.96 7.90
N VAL A 32 -4.00 9.54 8.61
CA VAL A 32 -5.25 10.04 8.05
C VAL A 32 -5.62 11.38 8.69
N SER A 33 -6.21 12.25 7.87
CA SER A 33 -6.90 13.46 8.29
C SER A 33 -8.32 13.39 7.77
N VAL A 34 -9.29 13.45 8.67
CA VAL A 34 -10.72 13.51 8.38
C VAL A 34 -11.20 14.94 8.68
N PRO A 35 -12.00 15.58 7.79
CA PRO A 35 -12.53 16.91 8.05
C PRO A 35 -13.16 17.02 9.46
N PRO A 36 -12.95 18.12 10.19
CA PRO A 36 -12.37 19.39 9.75
C PRO A 36 -10.84 19.50 9.93
N ALA A 37 -10.10 18.41 10.13
CA ALA A 37 -8.64 18.49 10.29
C ALA A 37 -7.90 18.84 8.98
N SER A 38 -8.50 18.49 7.84
CA SER A 38 -8.00 18.80 6.51
C SER A 38 -8.29 20.27 6.14
N ALA A 39 -7.40 20.88 5.35
CA ALA A 39 -7.58 22.25 4.83
C ALA A 39 -8.72 22.38 3.82
N ILE A 40 -9.18 21.26 3.26
CA ILE A 40 -10.27 21.15 2.30
C ILE A 40 -11.28 20.10 2.79
N PRO A 41 -12.54 20.09 2.31
CA PRO A 41 -13.54 19.08 2.68
C PRO A 41 -13.24 17.73 2.01
N ALA A 42 -12.12 17.12 2.39
CA ALA A 42 -11.64 15.85 1.91
C ALA A 42 -10.93 15.07 3.02
N VAL A 43 -11.06 13.75 2.99
CA VAL A 43 -10.21 12.86 3.76
C VAL A 43 -8.84 12.78 3.05
N ILE A 44 -7.76 12.89 3.80
CA ILE A 44 -6.39 12.76 3.28
C ILE A 44 -5.73 11.56 3.97
N PHE A 45 -5.37 10.55 3.18
CA PHE A 45 -4.71 9.33 3.62
C PHE A 45 -3.24 9.34 3.20
N ALA A 46 -2.33 8.78 4.01
CA ALA A 46 -0.91 8.74 3.72
C ALA A 46 -0.26 7.46 4.28
N LYS A 47 0.64 6.80 3.55
CA LYS A 47 1.35 5.58 3.99
C LYS A 47 2.79 5.51 3.45
N ASN A 48 3.74 5.16 4.31
CA ASN A 48 5.07 4.69 3.94
C ASN A 48 5.16 3.18 4.10
N SER A 49 5.72 2.48 3.10
CA SER A 49 6.04 1.05 3.22
C SER A 49 7.53 0.85 3.41
N ASP A 50 7.90 0.45 4.61
CA ASP A 50 9.25 0.17 5.06
C ASP A 50 9.51 -1.33 5.00
N ARG A 51 10.36 -1.71 4.04
CA ARG A 51 10.62 -3.09 3.65
C ARG A 51 12.13 -3.29 3.54
N PRO A 52 12.63 -4.54 3.39
CA PRO A 52 14.04 -4.76 3.13
C PRO A 52 14.52 -3.89 1.96
N ARG A 53 15.71 -3.30 2.08
CA ARG A 53 16.21 -2.24 1.20
C ARG A 53 16.14 -2.55 -0.29
N GLU A 54 16.44 -3.79 -0.65
CA GLU A 54 16.46 -4.26 -2.04
C GLU A 54 15.10 -4.77 -2.53
N GLU A 55 14.08 -4.76 -1.66
CA GLU A 55 12.74 -5.20 -2.04
C GLU A 55 12.06 -4.14 -2.90
N VAL A 56 11.69 -4.55 -4.11
CA VAL A 56 11.09 -3.65 -5.11
C VAL A 56 9.57 -3.62 -4.93
N GLN A 57 9.02 -2.41 -4.87
CA GLN A 57 7.58 -2.15 -4.89
C GLN A 57 7.12 -1.78 -6.31
N GLU A 58 6.09 -2.47 -6.80
CA GLU A 58 5.40 -2.15 -8.04
C GLU A 58 4.20 -1.25 -7.78
N VAL A 59 3.77 -0.52 -8.82
CA VAL A 59 2.46 0.12 -8.84
C VAL A 59 1.57 -0.54 -9.89
N VAL A 60 0.53 -1.23 -9.42
CA VAL A 60 -0.32 -2.11 -10.24
C VAL A 60 -1.76 -1.62 -10.24
N PHE A 61 -2.27 -1.29 -11.43
CA PHE A 61 -3.68 -1.09 -11.69
C PHE A 61 -4.33 -2.43 -12.08
N VAL A 62 -5.39 -2.80 -11.38
CA VAL A 62 -6.22 -3.97 -11.69
C VAL A 62 -7.63 -3.47 -11.99
N PRO A 63 -8.19 -3.71 -13.18
CA PRO A 63 -9.53 -3.25 -13.51
C PRO A 63 -10.60 -4.02 -12.73
N ALA A 64 -11.79 -3.43 -12.64
CA ALA A 64 -12.97 -4.10 -12.12
C ALA A 64 -13.26 -5.37 -12.93
N GLY A 65 -13.73 -6.41 -12.26
CA GLY A 65 -13.86 -7.75 -12.84
C GLY A 65 -15.17 -8.42 -12.47
N THR A 66 -15.59 -9.37 -13.31
CA THR A 66 -16.65 -10.34 -12.99
C THR A 66 -16.06 -11.74 -13.07
N HIS A 67 -16.36 -12.58 -12.08
CA HIS A 67 -15.75 -13.89 -11.91
C HIS A 67 -16.80 -15.00 -11.93
N VAL A 68 -16.40 -16.18 -12.38
CA VAL A 68 -17.27 -17.35 -12.46
C VAL A 68 -17.70 -17.78 -11.04
N PRO A 69 -19.00 -18.05 -10.79
CA PRO A 69 -19.47 -18.54 -9.49
C PRO A 69 -18.72 -19.80 -9.03
N GLY A 70 -18.32 -19.82 -7.76
CA GLY A 70 -17.59 -20.95 -7.17
C GLY A 70 -16.10 -21.03 -7.55
N SER A 71 -15.59 -20.09 -8.36
CA SER A 71 -14.16 -20.01 -8.64
C SER A 71 -13.32 -19.71 -7.40
N ARG A 72 -12.05 -20.11 -7.45
CA ARG A 72 -11.03 -19.88 -6.43
C ARG A 72 -10.03 -18.83 -6.92
N LEU A 73 -9.42 -18.13 -5.97
CA LEU A 73 -8.40 -17.13 -6.20
C LEU A 73 -7.15 -17.51 -5.43
N GLN A 74 -6.04 -17.73 -6.13
CA GLN A 74 -4.73 -17.88 -5.52
C GLN A 74 -4.23 -16.51 -5.01
N CYS A 75 -4.10 -16.38 -3.69
CA CYS A 75 -3.42 -15.27 -3.03
C CYS A 75 -1.91 -15.56 -2.91
N THR A 76 -1.20 -14.92 -1.97
CA THR A 76 0.26 -15.09 -1.87
C THR A 76 0.62 -16.55 -1.56
N TYR A 77 -0.04 -17.16 -0.58
CA TYR A 77 0.25 -18.53 -0.18
C TYR A 77 -0.90 -19.52 -0.37
N ILE A 78 -2.13 -19.10 -0.09
CA ILE A 78 -3.30 -19.98 -0.11
C ILE A 78 -4.34 -19.54 -1.15
N GLU A 79 -5.25 -20.44 -1.49
CA GLU A 79 -6.44 -20.12 -2.28
C GLU A 79 -7.64 -19.75 -1.39
N VAL A 80 -8.42 -18.77 -1.82
CA VAL A 80 -9.68 -18.36 -1.18
C VAL A 80 -10.84 -18.45 -2.17
N GLU A 81 -12.09 -18.44 -1.69
CA GLU A 81 -13.22 -18.26 -2.60
C GLU A 81 -13.19 -16.88 -3.24
N GLN A 82 -13.45 -16.87 -4.55
CA GLN A 82 -13.59 -15.64 -5.32
C GLN A 82 -15.04 -15.11 -5.22
N VAL A 83 -15.17 -13.78 -5.21
CA VAL A 83 -16.46 -13.10 -5.27
C VAL A 83 -16.91 -12.87 -6.71
N SER A 84 -18.21 -12.72 -6.94
CA SER A 84 -18.75 -12.54 -8.30
C SER A 84 -18.27 -11.26 -9.01
N LYS A 85 -17.99 -10.20 -8.26
CA LYS A 85 -17.52 -8.91 -8.78
C LYS A 85 -16.41 -8.35 -7.91
N THR A 86 -15.43 -7.72 -8.56
CA THR A 86 -14.36 -6.98 -7.89
C THR A 86 -14.29 -5.56 -8.41
N HIS A 87 -13.96 -4.63 -7.52
CA HIS A 87 -13.70 -3.22 -7.85
C HIS A 87 -12.35 -3.05 -8.55
N ALA A 88 -12.22 -1.99 -9.35
CA ALA A 88 -10.93 -1.56 -9.86
C ALA A 88 -10.07 -1.00 -8.73
N VAL A 89 -8.78 -1.34 -8.73
CA VAL A 89 -7.82 -0.96 -7.69
C VAL A 89 -6.50 -0.46 -8.27
N ILE A 90 -5.85 0.46 -7.56
CA ILE A 90 -4.44 0.85 -7.74
C ILE A 90 -3.67 0.44 -6.48
N LEU A 91 -2.63 -0.35 -6.66
CA LEU A 91 -1.92 -1.01 -5.57
C LEU A 91 -0.44 -0.62 -5.58
N SER A 92 0.14 -0.35 -4.42
CA SER A 92 1.59 -0.43 -4.19
C SER A 92 1.87 -1.75 -3.49
N ARG A 93 2.62 -2.65 -4.14
CA ARG A 93 2.91 -3.99 -3.60
C ARG A 93 4.37 -4.40 -3.78
N PRO A 94 4.94 -5.16 -2.83
CA PRO A 94 6.18 -5.88 -3.10
C PRO A 94 6.01 -6.81 -4.30
N SER A 95 6.98 -6.76 -5.20
CA SER A 95 7.01 -7.45 -6.50
C SER A 95 6.96 -8.99 -6.43
N TRP A 96 7.09 -9.58 -5.24
CA TRP A 96 7.07 -11.04 -5.04
C TRP A 96 5.73 -11.57 -4.52
N LEU A 97 4.93 -10.77 -3.79
CA LEU A 97 3.70 -11.22 -3.11
C LEU A 97 2.46 -10.76 -3.85
N TRP A 98 1.35 -11.51 -3.82
CA TRP A 98 0.12 -11.19 -4.56
C TRP A 98 -0.66 -9.99 -3.99
N GLY A 99 -0.69 -9.85 -2.66
CA GLY A 99 -1.35 -8.76 -1.96
C GLY A 99 -0.75 -7.37 -2.21
N ALA A 100 -1.01 -6.42 -1.31
CA ALA A 100 -0.45 -5.07 -1.38
C ALA A 100 -0.17 -4.47 -0.01
N GLU A 101 0.82 -3.57 0.05
CA GLU A 101 1.16 -2.82 1.27
C GLU A 101 0.23 -1.60 1.43
N MET A 102 -0.25 -1.06 0.31
CA MET A 102 -1.26 0.00 0.28
C MET A 102 -1.95 0.04 -1.06
N GLY A 103 -3.12 0.67 -1.09
CA GLY A 103 -3.78 0.95 -2.34
C GLY A 103 -5.05 1.73 -2.14
N ALA A 104 -5.72 1.97 -3.26
CA ALA A 104 -7.04 2.56 -3.31
C ALA A 104 -7.92 1.87 -4.36
N ASN A 105 -9.24 2.02 -4.24
CA ASN A 105 -10.19 1.53 -5.22
C ASN A 105 -11.02 2.66 -5.86
N GLU A 106 -11.74 2.32 -6.93
CA GLU A 106 -12.57 3.27 -7.69
C GLU A 106 -13.71 3.92 -6.89
N HIS A 107 -14.05 3.37 -5.72
CA HIS A 107 -15.06 3.92 -4.82
C HIS A 107 -14.49 4.94 -3.82
N GLY A 108 -13.17 5.18 -3.87
CA GLY A 108 -12.51 6.10 -2.96
C GLY A 108 -12.20 5.49 -1.59
N VAL A 109 -12.06 4.17 -1.50
CA VAL A 109 -11.52 3.50 -0.32
C VAL A 109 -10.00 3.42 -0.45
N CYS A 110 -9.28 3.78 0.61
CA CYS A 110 -7.84 3.61 0.75
C CYS A 110 -7.53 2.70 1.94
N ILE A 111 -6.52 1.85 1.81
CA ILE A 111 -6.06 1.00 2.92
C ILE A 111 -4.54 0.96 2.93
N GLY A 112 -3.94 1.00 4.12
CA GLY A 112 -2.55 0.66 4.40
C GLY A 112 -2.46 -0.30 5.60
N ASN A 113 -1.44 -1.13 5.65
CA ASN A 113 -1.18 -2.03 6.77
C ASN A 113 0.19 -1.82 7.43
N GLU A 114 0.29 -2.32 8.66
CA GLU A 114 1.43 -2.23 9.56
C GLU A 114 1.68 -3.58 10.24
N ALA A 115 2.95 -3.96 10.40
CA ALA A 115 3.33 -5.13 11.19
C ALA A 115 3.17 -4.86 12.68
N VAL A 116 2.56 -5.78 13.43
CA VAL A 116 2.46 -5.76 14.90
C VAL A 116 2.73 -7.12 15.51
N TRP A 117 3.21 -7.12 16.75
CA TRP A 117 3.38 -8.32 17.56
C TRP A 117 2.61 -8.19 18.86
N THR A 118 1.90 -9.24 19.20
CA THR A 118 0.92 -9.28 20.29
C THR A 118 1.24 -10.42 21.25
N LYS A 119 0.58 -10.47 22.40
CA LYS A 119 0.62 -11.65 23.28
C LYS A 119 0.05 -12.90 22.61
N GLU A 120 -0.87 -12.74 21.64
CA GLU A 120 -1.28 -13.85 20.78
C GLU A 120 -0.09 -14.36 19.95
N PRO A 121 0.16 -15.68 19.93
CA PRO A 121 1.19 -16.28 19.10
C PRO A 121 0.96 -15.98 17.62
N VAL A 122 2.03 -15.66 16.91
CA VAL A 122 2.00 -15.48 15.45
C VAL A 122 2.11 -16.85 14.78
N GLY A 123 1.12 -17.19 13.94
CA GLY A 123 1.15 -18.42 13.14
C GLY A 123 2.29 -18.41 12.11
N THR A 124 3.12 -19.46 12.11
CA THR A 124 4.17 -19.65 11.10
C THR A 124 3.69 -20.38 9.85
N GLY A 125 2.55 -21.08 9.96
CA GLY A 125 1.90 -21.74 8.83
C GLY A 125 1.38 -20.73 7.81
N GLU A 126 1.39 -21.14 6.55
CA GLU A 126 0.88 -20.34 5.44
C GLU A 126 -0.62 -20.11 5.57
N ALA A 127 -1.02 -18.83 5.57
CA ALA A 127 -2.40 -18.38 5.54
C ALA A 127 -2.46 -17.07 4.72
N LEU A 128 -3.55 -16.30 4.84
CA LEU A 128 -3.58 -14.96 4.27
C LEU A 128 -2.55 -14.06 4.96
N LEU A 129 -1.77 -13.33 4.17
CA LEU A 129 -0.99 -12.22 4.70
C LEU A 129 -1.89 -11.02 4.96
N GLY A 130 -1.45 -10.10 5.83
CA GLY A 130 -2.13 -8.81 5.97
C GLY A 130 -2.23 -8.05 4.64
N MET A 131 -1.19 -8.15 3.81
CA MET A 131 -1.17 -7.58 2.47
C MET A 131 -2.21 -8.23 1.55
N ASP A 132 -2.50 -9.52 1.73
CA ASP A 132 -3.57 -10.20 0.98
C ASP A 132 -4.94 -9.73 1.47
N LEU A 133 -5.16 -9.67 2.78
CA LEU A 133 -6.39 -9.16 3.40
C LEU A 133 -6.71 -7.74 2.93
N LEU A 134 -5.70 -6.86 2.91
CA LEU A 134 -5.80 -5.49 2.42
C LEU A 134 -6.28 -5.44 0.97
N ARG A 135 -5.62 -6.18 0.08
CA ARG A 135 -5.97 -6.19 -1.35
C ARG A 135 -7.38 -6.74 -1.56
N LEU A 136 -7.72 -7.84 -0.90
CA LEU A 136 -9.05 -8.44 -0.98
C LEU A 136 -10.13 -7.44 -0.51
N ALA A 137 -9.86 -6.66 0.54
CA ALA A 137 -10.77 -5.64 1.02
C ALA A 137 -10.97 -4.49 0.03
N LEU A 138 -9.90 -4.00 -0.61
CA LEU A 138 -9.99 -3.00 -1.67
C LEU A 138 -10.80 -3.50 -2.88
N GLU A 139 -10.60 -4.75 -3.28
CA GLU A 139 -11.31 -5.36 -4.40
C GLU A 139 -12.79 -5.66 -4.08
N ARG A 140 -13.21 -5.68 -2.80
CA ARG A 140 -14.53 -6.19 -2.38
C ARG A 140 -15.41 -5.22 -1.58
N GLY A 141 -14.86 -4.10 -1.08
CA GLY A 141 -15.59 -3.11 -0.30
C GLY A 141 -15.74 -1.77 -1.01
N SER A 142 -16.91 -1.14 -0.92
CA SER A 142 -17.20 0.19 -1.47
C SER A 142 -17.12 1.32 -0.43
N SER A 143 -16.88 0.99 0.84
CA SER A 143 -16.61 1.93 1.94
C SER A 143 -15.53 1.42 2.88
N ALA A 144 -14.99 2.28 3.75
CA ALA A 144 -14.00 1.87 4.76
C ALA A 144 -14.60 0.83 5.74
N GLN A 145 -15.88 1.00 6.09
CA GLN A 145 -16.59 0.05 6.95
C GLN A 145 -16.81 -1.31 6.27
N GLU A 146 -17.20 -1.34 4.99
CA GLU A 146 -17.34 -2.60 4.24
C GLU A 146 -15.98 -3.30 4.09
N ALA A 147 -14.92 -2.55 3.80
CA ALA A 147 -13.57 -3.09 3.74
C ALA A 147 -13.13 -3.70 5.08
N LEU A 148 -13.46 -3.06 6.21
CA LEU A 148 -13.24 -3.62 7.54
C LEU A 148 -13.95 -4.97 7.71
N HIS A 149 -15.23 -5.07 7.35
CA HIS A 149 -15.98 -6.32 7.43
C HIS A 149 -15.41 -7.42 6.52
N VAL A 150 -14.89 -7.05 5.33
CA VAL A 150 -14.19 -8.00 4.46
C VAL A 150 -12.94 -8.54 5.14
N ILE A 151 -12.11 -7.68 5.73
CA ILE A 151 -10.89 -8.12 6.44
C ILE A 151 -11.25 -9.04 7.60
N THR A 152 -12.20 -8.66 8.45
CA THR A 152 -12.52 -9.44 9.66
C THR A 152 -13.19 -10.77 9.32
N GLY A 153 -14.06 -10.82 8.30
CA GLY A 153 -14.65 -12.08 7.83
C GLY A 153 -13.64 -13.02 7.17
N LEU A 154 -12.67 -12.48 6.41
CA LEU A 154 -11.56 -13.27 5.86
C LEU A 154 -10.62 -13.77 6.95
N LEU A 155 -10.33 -12.95 7.96
CA LEU A 155 -9.52 -13.32 9.11
C LEU A 155 -10.20 -14.44 9.92
N GLU A 156 -11.50 -14.34 10.15
CA GLU A 156 -12.29 -15.36 10.84
C GLU A 156 -12.29 -16.69 10.09
N ARG A 157 -12.33 -16.67 8.75
CA ARG A 157 -12.38 -17.90 7.93
C ARG A 157 -10.99 -18.50 7.72
N TYR A 158 -10.05 -17.69 7.27
CA TYR A 158 -8.74 -18.14 6.77
C TYR A 158 -7.59 -17.92 7.75
N GLY A 159 -7.78 -17.10 8.79
CA GLY A 159 -6.71 -16.68 9.67
C GLY A 159 -5.71 -15.76 8.98
N GLN A 160 -4.58 -15.52 9.67
CA GLN A 160 -3.45 -14.79 9.13
C GLN A 160 -2.13 -15.47 9.52
N GLY A 161 -1.14 -15.44 8.64
CA GLY A 161 0.14 -16.14 8.85
C GLY A 161 0.97 -16.35 7.59
N GLY A 162 2.18 -16.87 7.77
CA GLY A 162 3.18 -17.06 6.72
C GLY A 162 4.26 -15.97 6.72
N SER A 163 5.36 -16.21 6.00
CA SER A 163 6.48 -15.26 5.95
C SER A 163 6.08 -14.00 5.19
N CYS A 164 6.38 -12.83 5.75
CA CYS A 164 6.11 -11.53 5.14
C CYS A 164 7.32 -10.97 4.40
N ARG A 165 8.35 -11.79 4.13
CA ARG A 165 9.60 -11.41 3.47
C ARG A 165 10.02 -12.49 2.47
N GLU A 166 10.59 -12.07 1.34
CA GLU A 166 11.22 -12.94 0.35
C GLU A 166 12.58 -13.46 0.86
N ASP A 167 12.55 -14.32 1.88
CA ASP A 167 13.73 -14.88 2.54
C ASP A 167 13.45 -16.27 3.13
N PRO A 168 14.43 -17.20 3.13
CA PRO A 168 14.30 -18.50 3.76
C PRO A 168 13.94 -18.44 5.25
N MET A 169 14.44 -17.44 5.97
CA MET A 169 14.14 -17.23 7.38
C MET A 169 12.76 -16.60 7.54
N PRO A 170 11.80 -17.29 8.20
CA PRO A 170 10.45 -16.76 8.32
C PRO A 170 10.40 -15.44 9.10
N PHE A 171 9.68 -14.47 8.55
CA PHE A 171 9.39 -13.20 9.23
C PHE A 171 7.88 -13.00 9.30
N CYS A 172 7.26 -13.44 10.39
CA CYS A 172 5.80 -13.43 10.55
C CYS A 172 5.35 -12.37 11.57
N TYR A 173 4.16 -11.80 11.34
CA TYR A 173 3.52 -10.84 12.25
C TYR A 173 1.99 -10.83 12.10
N HIS A 174 1.31 -10.23 13.07
CA HIS A 174 -0.08 -9.79 12.93
C HIS A 174 -0.14 -8.39 12.33
N ASN A 175 -1.33 -7.91 11.98
CA ASN A 175 -1.49 -6.66 11.25
C ASN A 175 -2.34 -5.63 11.98
N THR A 176 -1.94 -4.37 11.84
CA THR A 176 -2.82 -3.22 12.00
C THR A 176 -3.13 -2.67 10.61
N PHE A 177 -4.35 -2.17 10.40
CA PHE A 177 -4.80 -1.55 9.18
C PHE A 177 -5.34 -0.15 9.47
N LEU A 178 -5.03 0.80 8.59
CA LEU A 178 -5.73 2.07 8.51
C LEU A 178 -6.54 2.07 7.21
N LEU A 179 -7.86 2.09 7.36
CA LEU A 179 -8.83 2.17 6.27
C LEU A 179 -9.43 3.57 6.24
N ALA A 180 -9.65 4.12 5.06
CA ALA A 180 -10.28 5.42 4.90
C ALA A 180 -11.19 5.44 3.67
N ASP A 181 -12.28 6.18 3.74
CA ASP A 181 -13.09 6.56 2.59
C ASP A 181 -13.30 8.08 2.56
N ARG A 182 -14.26 8.56 1.76
CA ARG A 182 -14.54 10.00 1.60
C ARG A 182 -15.09 10.66 2.86
N THR A 183 -15.55 9.89 3.84
CA THR A 183 -16.32 10.38 4.99
C THR A 183 -15.69 10.04 6.33
N GLU A 184 -14.97 8.92 6.42
CA GLU A 184 -14.46 8.41 7.68
C GLU A 184 -13.18 7.60 7.51
N ALA A 185 -12.58 7.23 8.64
CA ALA A 185 -11.50 6.27 8.70
C ALA A 185 -11.71 5.26 9.83
N TRP A 186 -11.01 4.13 9.73
CA TRP A 186 -11.01 3.06 10.71
C TRP A 186 -9.59 2.59 10.97
N VAL A 187 -9.22 2.48 12.24
CA VAL A 187 -8.06 1.69 12.66
C VAL A 187 -8.57 0.30 13.02
N LEU A 188 -8.00 -0.74 12.44
CA LEU A 188 -8.29 -2.15 12.76
C LEU A 188 -7.00 -2.83 13.21
N GLU A 189 -6.95 -3.33 14.44
CA GLU A 189 -5.78 -4.00 14.99
C GLU A 189 -6.10 -5.46 15.31
N THR A 190 -5.20 -6.37 14.93
CA THR A 190 -5.44 -7.82 15.01
C THR A 190 -4.48 -8.51 15.97
N ALA A 191 -4.96 -9.57 16.60
CA ALA A 191 -4.21 -10.49 17.45
C ALA A 191 -4.69 -11.92 17.16
N GLY A 192 -3.96 -12.66 16.32
CA GLY A 192 -4.43 -13.94 15.80
C GLY A 192 -5.69 -13.74 14.97
N ARG A 193 -6.81 -14.38 15.34
CA ARG A 193 -8.13 -14.14 14.73
C ARG A 193 -8.95 -13.06 15.43
N LEU A 194 -8.51 -12.62 16.62
CA LEU A 194 -9.17 -11.58 17.40
C LEU A 194 -8.80 -10.21 16.84
N TRP A 195 -9.67 -9.23 17.04
CA TRP A 195 -9.46 -7.88 16.56
C TRP A 195 -10.27 -6.85 17.35
N ALA A 196 -9.79 -5.62 17.33
CA ALA A 196 -10.51 -4.43 17.78
C ALA A 196 -10.43 -3.35 16.70
N ALA A 197 -11.44 -2.49 16.61
CA ALA A 197 -11.49 -1.41 15.65
C ALA A 197 -11.99 -0.11 16.26
N GLN A 198 -11.37 0.99 15.85
CA GLN A 198 -11.71 2.36 16.24
C GLN A 198 -12.15 3.14 14.99
N ARG A 199 -13.34 3.76 15.07
CA ARG A 199 -13.89 4.65 14.04
C ARG A 199 -13.41 6.08 14.26
N ILE A 200 -12.95 6.74 13.21
CA ILE A 200 -12.48 8.12 13.20
C ILE A 200 -13.37 8.91 12.23
N GLN A 201 -14.23 9.77 12.79
CA GLN A 201 -15.18 10.58 12.00
C GLN A 201 -14.73 12.02 11.80
N GLU A 202 -13.75 12.47 12.58
CA GLU A 202 -13.15 13.79 12.50
C GLU A 202 -11.75 13.77 13.10
N GLY A 203 -10.94 14.79 12.80
CA GLY A 203 -9.59 14.91 13.37
C GLY A 203 -8.53 14.21 12.54
N ALA A 204 -7.36 14.00 13.14
CA ALA A 204 -6.25 13.30 12.51
C ALA A 204 -5.81 12.11 13.37
N ARG A 205 -5.40 11.02 12.72
CA ARG A 205 -4.95 9.79 13.37
C ARG A 205 -3.76 9.23 12.60
N ASN A 206 -2.75 8.74 13.31
CA ASN A 206 -1.68 7.94 12.73
C ASN A 206 -1.60 6.58 13.40
N ILE A 207 -1.01 5.62 12.72
CA ILE A 207 -0.62 4.31 13.25
C ILE A 207 0.83 4.03 12.88
N SER A 208 1.46 3.17 13.66
CA SER A 208 2.83 2.69 13.48
C SER A 208 2.89 1.21 13.89
N ASN A 209 4.07 0.61 14.00
CA ASN A 209 4.24 -0.83 14.29
C ASN A 209 4.02 -1.21 15.75
N GLN A 210 2.89 -0.79 16.31
CA GLN A 210 2.41 -1.12 17.65
C GLN A 210 0.89 -1.07 17.70
N LEU A 211 0.31 -1.76 18.71
CA LEU A 211 -1.09 -1.56 19.03
C LEU A 211 -1.31 -0.18 19.64
N SER A 212 -2.44 0.42 19.31
CA SER A 212 -2.75 1.81 19.61
C SER A 212 -4.22 2.06 19.94
N ILE A 213 -5.11 1.08 19.71
CA ILE A 213 -6.51 1.18 20.13
C ILE A 213 -6.56 1.00 21.64
N GLY A 214 -6.89 2.08 22.36
CA GLY A 214 -7.05 2.05 23.81
C GLY A 214 -8.44 1.58 24.22
N THR A 215 -9.13 2.38 25.03
CA THR A 215 -10.49 2.11 25.50
C THR A 215 -11.60 2.55 24.54
N ASP A 216 -11.27 3.40 23.57
CA ASP A 216 -12.20 3.85 22.52
C ASP A 216 -12.29 2.80 21.41
N ILE A 217 -13.18 1.83 21.60
CA ILE A 217 -13.43 0.71 20.70
C ILE A 217 -14.82 0.85 20.11
N SER A 218 -14.89 1.01 18.79
CA SER A 218 -16.14 1.13 18.05
C SER A 218 -16.71 -0.22 17.61
N ALA A 219 -15.84 -1.20 17.36
CA ALA A 219 -16.22 -2.58 17.08
C ALA A 219 -15.11 -3.55 17.55
N GLU A 220 -15.48 -4.77 17.94
CA GLU A 220 -14.53 -5.78 18.39
C GLU A 220 -15.01 -7.20 18.03
N HIS A 221 -14.07 -8.13 17.99
CA HIS A 221 -14.39 -9.56 17.89
C HIS A 221 -15.17 -10.02 19.14
N PRO A 222 -16.26 -10.81 19.01
CA PRO A 222 -17.10 -11.20 20.15
C PRO A 222 -16.34 -11.92 21.26
N GLU A 223 -15.38 -12.77 20.88
CA GLU A 223 -14.53 -13.51 21.84
C GLU A 223 -13.33 -12.71 22.37
N LEU A 224 -13.13 -11.44 21.98
CA LEU A 224 -11.95 -10.67 22.36
C LEU A 224 -11.79 -10.56 23.88
N ARG A 225 -12.84 -10.12 24.58
CA ARG A 225 -12.84 -9.93 26.03
C ARG A 225 -12.92 -11.24 26.81
N PRO A 226 -13.81 -12.21 26.46
CA PRO A 226 -13.80 -13.54 27.07
C PRO A 226 -12.41 -14.19 27.02
N HIS A 227 -11.74 -14.13 25.86
CA HIS A 227 -10.41 -14.68 25.68
C HIS A 227 -9.37 -13.97 26.55
N ALA A 228 -9.34 -12.64 26.55
CA ALA A 228 -8.43 -11.87 27.40
C ALA A 228 -8.60 -12.18 28.90
N ARG A 229 -9.83 -12.45 29.37
CA ARG A 229 -10.11 -12.89 30.74
C ARG A 229 -9.61 -14.30 31.00
N ALA A 230 -9.89 -15.23 30.09
CA ALA A 230 -9.45 -16.62 30.20
C ALA A 230 -7.92 -16.75 30.26
N GLN A 231 -7.20 -15.90 29.52
CA GLN A 231 -5.73 -15.82 29.56
C GLN A 231 -5.17 -15.04 30.76
N GLY A 232 -6.03 -14.44 31.59
CA GLY A 232 -5.62 -13.60 32.72
C GLY A 232 -4.96 -12.27 32.31
N TRP A 233 -5.13 -11.83 31.06
CA TRP A 233 -4.56 -10.57 30.55
C TRP A 233 -5.40 -9.35 30.96
N TRP A 234 -6.69 -9.55 31.17
CA TRP A 234 -7.59 -8.55 31.72
C TRP A 234 -8.47 -9.16 32.80
N GLY A 235 -8.44 -8.59 34.01
CA GLY A 235 -9.20 -9.09 35.16
C GLY A 235 -10.72 -8.86 35.10
N GLY A 236 -11.22 -8.28 34.01
CA GLY A 236 -12.64 -7.99 33.83
C GLY A 236 -13.16 -6.76 34.59
N GLN A 237 -12.30 -6.10 35.38
CA GLN A 237 -12.58 -4.87 36.12
C GLN A 237 -12.01 -3.66 35.38
N GLY A 238 -12.68 -2.52 35.49
CA GLY A 238 -12.30 -1.28 34.80
C GLY A 238 -12.63 -1.28 33.31
N ALA A 239 -12.21 -0.21 32.62
CA ALA A 239 -12.33 -0.14 31.16
C ALA A 239 -11.40 -1.15 30.50
N PHE A 240 -11.87 -1.78 29.43
CA PHE A 240 -11.04 -2.66 28.61
C PHE A 240 -10.24 -1.81 27.63
N ASP A 241 -8.91 -1.91 27.69
CA ASP A 241 -7.97 -1.23 26.80
C ASP A 241 -7.26 -2.28 25.93
N PHE A 242 -7.50 -2.25 24.61
CA PHE A 242 -7.01 -3.31 23.72
C PHE A 242 -5.48 -3.32 23.63
N ALA A 243 -4.88 -2.16 23.36
CA ALA A 243 -3.43 -2.01 23.24
C ALA A 243 -2.71 -2.42 24.52
N GLN A 244 -3.18 -1.98 25.70
CA GLN A 244 -2.60 -2.38 26.99
C GLN A 244 -2.75 -3.88 27.23
N THR A 245 -3.90 -4.45 26.89
CA THR A 245 -4.20 -5.87 27.16
C THR A 245 -3.38 -6.81 26.27
N PHE A 246 -3.29 -6.51 24.98
CA PHE A 246 -2.71 -7.42 23.96
C PHE A 246 -1.26 -7.12 23.59
N SER A 247 -0.69 -5.96 23.97
CA SER A 247 0.73 -5.66 23.70
C SER A 247 1.66 -6.59 24.49
N LEU A 248 2.81 -6.91 23.91
CA LEU A 248 3.87 -7.67 24.59
C LEU A 248 4.38 -6.93 25.84
N THR A 249 4.59 -7.68 26.93
CA THR A 249 5.11 -7.14 28.20
C THR A 249 6.56 -6.69 28.08
N GLN A 250 7.39 -7.46 27.37
CA GLN A 250 8.77 -7.11 27.03
C GLN A 250 8.82 -6.79 25.54
N GLN A 251 8.93 -5.51 25.23
CA GLN A 251 8.90 -5.06 23.85
C GLN A 251 10.33 -5.06 23.28
N PRO A 252 10.56 -5.68 22.11
CA PRO A 252 11.85 -5.59 21.43
C PRO A 252 12.15 -4.13 21.03
N VAL A 253 13.44 -3.80 20.89
CA VAL A 253 13.93 -2.44 20.56
C VAL A 253 13.20 -1.81 19.36
N ARG A 254 12.84 -2.62 18.35
CA ARG A 254 12.05 -2.17 17.19
C ARG A 254 10.71 -1.51 17.56
N MET A 255 10.04 -1.95 18.61
CA MET A 255 8.77 -1.37 19.06
C MET A 255 8.98 -0.03 19.78
N GLU A 256 10.12 0.21 20.42
CA GLU A 256 10.45 1.53 20.97
C GLU A 256 10.68 2.58 19.86
N ALA A 257 11.32 2.18 18.76
CA ALA A 257 11.41 3.03 17.57
C ALA A 257 10.02 3.33 16.97
N ALA A 258 9.11 2.35 16.98
CA ALA A 258 7.72 2.57 16.57
C ALA A 258 6.97 3.55 17.48
N LYS A 259 7.14 3.48 18.81
CA LYS A 259 6.60 4.47 19.76
C LYS A 259 7.12 5.88 19.49
N ALA A 260 8.41 6.02 19.17
CA ALA A 260 9.00 7.32 18.87
C ALA A 260 8.41 7.91 17.58
N ARG A 261 8.34 7.12 16.50
CA ARG A 261 7.71 7.54 15.23
C ARG A 261 6.23 7.84 15.39
N PHE A 262 5.50 7.02 16.13
CA PHE A 262 4.10 7.25 16.45
C PHE A 262 3.89 8.63 17.12
N ARG A 263 4.68 8.94 18.15
CA ARG A 263 4.62 10.24 18.84
C ARG A 263 5.02 11.40 17.93
N ALA A 264 6.14 11.28 17.21
CA ALA A 264 6.59 12.31 16.28
C ALA A 264 5.55 12.57 15.17
N GLY A 265 4.95 11.51 14.64
CA GLY A 265 3.86 11.60 13.66
C GLY A 265 2.63 12.31 14.22
N GLN A 266 2.23 11.99 15.45
CA GLN A 266 1.13 12.65 16.13
C GLN A 266 1.42 14.15 16.34
N GLU A 267 2.63 14.50 16.78
CA GLU A 267 3.06 15.90 16.95
C GLU A 267 3.04 16.66 15.61
N LEU A 268 3.53 16.05 14.54
CA LEU A 268 3.53 16.65 13.20
C LEU A 268 2.11 16.88 12.65
N LEU A 269 1.16 15.97 12.95
CA LEU A 269 -0.25 16.17 12.61
C LEU A 269 -0.88 17.29 13.44
N GLN A 270 -0.63 17.32 14.76
CA GLN A 270 -1.15 18.34 15.67
C GLN A 270 -0.69 19.75 15.30
N GLN A 271 0.58 19.92 14.90
CA GLN A 271 1.13 21.19 14.42
C GLN A 271 0.40 21.76 13.19
N ARG A 272 -0.41 20.96 12.50
CA ARG A 272 -1.10 21.31 11.25
C ARG A 272 -2.61 21.15 11.33
N GLN A 273 -3.17 20.98 12.53
CA GLN A 273 -4.60 20.72 12.72
C GLN A 273 -5.46 21.82 12.06
N GLY A 274 -6.44 21.43 11.26
CA GLY A 274 -7.31 22.34 10.49
C GLY A 274 -6.68 22.87 9.20
N GLY A 275 -5.42 22.55 8.93
CA GLY A 275 -4.67 22.97 7.75
C GLY A 275 -3.92 21.83 7.06
N ILE A 276 -4.32 20.57 7.30
CA ILE A 276 -3.63 19.42 6.71
C ILE A 276 -3.95 19.36 5.21
N THR A 277 -2.90 19.38 4.38
CA THR A 277 -2.97 19.21 2.91
C THR A 277 -2.26 17.93 2.48
N ALA A 278 -2.39 17.56 1.20
CA ALA A 278 -1.64 16.45 0.62
C ALA A 278 -0.12 16.71 0.69
N GLU A 279 0.32 17.94 0.44
CA GLU A 279 1.73 18.35 0.52
C GLU A 279 2.26 18.27 1.95
N ALA A 280 1.43 18.62 2.94
CA ALA A 280 1.78 18.45 4.34
C ALA A 280 2.01 16.97 4.68
N MET A 281 1.10 16.08 4.24
CA MET A 281 1.26 14.63 4.41
C MET A 281 2.49 14.10 3.68
N MET A 282 2.75 14.52 2.44
CA MET A 282 4.00 14.19 1.73
C MET A 282 5.24 14.66 2.50
N GLY A 283 5.18 15.84 3.14
CA GLY A 283 6.24 16.36 4.00
C GLY A 283 6.50 15.47 5.23
N ILE A 284 5.43 15.00 5.87
CA ILE A 284 5.53 14.05 7.00
C ILE A 284 6.18 12.75 6.54
N LEU A 285 5.70 12.16 5.44
CA LEU A 285 6.24 10.91 4.88
C LEU A 285 7.72 11.02 4.44
N ARG A 286 8.22 12.25 4.21
CA ARG A 286 9.61 12.54 3.86
C ARG A 286 10.52 12.79 5.06
N SER A 287 9.98 12.84 6.27
CA SER A 287 10.73 13.24 7.46
C SER A 287 11.70 12.14 7.90
N LYS A 288 12.97 12.28 7.55
CA LYS A 288 14.06 11.41 8.02
C LYS A 288 14.37 11.63 9.51
N GLU A 289 14.27 12.87 9.99
CA GLU A 289 14.55 13.23 11.40
C GLU A 289 13.62 12.51 12.38
N SER A 290 12.33 12.42 12.05
CA SER A 290 11.34 11.69 12.86
C SER A 290 11.48 10.17 12.79
N GLY A 291 12.26 9.65 11.84
CA GLY A 291 12.34 8.23 11.50
C GLY A 291 11.21 7.71 10.63
N ILE A 292 10.22 8.53 10.26
CA ILE A 292 9.07 8.14 9.41
C ILE A 292 9.54 7.78 7.99
N CYS A 293 10.50 8.52 7.45
CA CYS A 293 11.21 8.14 6.21
C CYS A 293 12.42 7.29 6.59
N MET A 294 12.26 5.97 6.62
CA MET A 294 13.28 5.03 7.08
C MET A 294 14.41 4.85 6.06
N ASP A 295 15.65 4.81 6.57
CA ASP A 295 16.83 4.37 5.82
C ASP A 295 17.89 3.78 6.78
N SER A 296 17.53 2.77 7.58
CA SER A 296 18.42 2.18 8.59
C SER A 296 18.30 0.65 8.71
N GLY A 297 19.40 0.03 9.17
CA GLY A 297 19.68 -1.42 9.31
C GLY A 297 18.98 -2.38 8.33
N GLY A 298 19.29 -2.19 7.05
CA GLY A 298 18.81 -3.09 6.01
C GLY A 298 17.35 -2.89 5.60
N PHE A 299 16.63 -1.96 6.24
CA PHE A 299 15.32 -1.49 5.81
C PHE A 299 15.42 -0.09 5.18
N ARG A 300 14.41 0.23 4.37
CA ARG A 300 14.21 1.54 3.78
C ARG A 300 12.72 1.71 3.47
N THR A 301 12.24 2.95 3.43
CA THR A 301 10.94 3.25 2.82
C THR A 301 11.01 2.95 1.33
N THR A 302 10.44 1.83 0.91
CA THR A 302 10.51 1.32 -0.47
C THR A 302 9.44 1.91 -1.38
N ALA A 303 8.33 2.38 -0.80
CA ALA A 303 7.29 3.11 -1.51
C ALA A 303 6.50 4.03 -0.55
N SER A 304 5.84 5.03 -1.11
CA SER A 304 5.02 5.99 -0.38
C SER A 304 3.78 6.37 -1.18
N MET A 305 2.67 6.61 -0.48
CA MET A 305 1.38 6.98 -1.07
C MET A 305 0.70 8.09 -0.27
N VAL A 306 0.07 9.03 -0.96
CA VAL A 306 -0.86 10.02 -0.39
C VAL A 306 -2.13 10.04 -1.24
N SER A 307 -3.31 9.98 -0.63
CA SER A 307 -4.59 10.06 -1.34
C SER A 307 -5.43 11.22 -0.82
N VAL A 308 -6.10 11.91 -1.73
CA VAL A 308 -7.09 12.94 -1.45
C VAL A 308 -8.45 12.42 -1.87
N LEU A 309 -9.38 12.35 -0.92
CA LEU A 309 -10.72 11.78 -1.07
C LEU A 309 -11.76 12.86 -0.79
N PRO A 310 -12.18 13.66 -1.80
CA PRO A 310 -13.17 14.71 -1.60
C PRO A 310 -14.49 14.15 -1.04
N GLN A 311 -15.12 14.86 -0.09
CA GLN A 311 -16.45 14.51 0.39
C GLN A 311 -17.52 14.60 -0.71
N ASP A 312 -17.31 15.52 -1.66
CA ASP A 312 -18.13 15.63 -2.86
C ASP A 312 -17.83 14.44 -3.82
N PRO A 313 -18.79 13.52 -4.04
CA PRO A 313 -18.58 12.35 -4.89
C PRO A 313 -18.44 12.71 -6.37
N THR A 314 -18.81 13.93 -6.78
CA THR A 314 -18.61 14.40 -8.16
C THR A 314 -17.16 14.77 -8.44
N GLN A 315 -16.36 14.99 -7.40
CA GLN A 315 -14.93 15.23 -7.51
C GLN A 315 -14.15 13.91 -7.49
N PRO A 316 -13.18 13.74 -8.39
CA PRO A 316 -12.38 12.53 -8.44
C PRO A 316 -11.46 12.43 -7.21
N CYS A 317 -11.28 11.21 -6.72
CA CYS A 317 -10.17 10.93 -5.80
C CYS A 317 -8.85 11.00 -6.58
N VAL A 318 -7.80 11.53 -5.93
CA VAL A 318 -6.45 11.59 -6.50
C VAL A 318 -5.50 10.82 -5.61
N HIS A 319 -4.78 9.87 -6.19
CA HIS A 319 -3.87 8.97 -5.50
C HIS A 319 -2.45 9.23 -5.99
N PHE A 320 -1.57 9.70 -5.11
CA PHE A 320 -0.19 9.99 -5.42
C PHE A 320 0.69 8.83 -4.96
N LEU A 321 1.46 8.21 -5.86
CA LEU A 321 2.33 7.07 -5.55
C LEU A 321 3.77 7.34 -6.00
N THR A 322 4.76 6.88 -5.23
CA THR A 322 6.18 7.04 -5.64
C THR A 322 6.64 5.97 -6.61
N ALA A 323 6.27 4.70 -6.44
CA ALA A 323 6.84 3.56 -7.19
C ALA A 323 8.38 3.47 -7.15
N THR A 324 9.02 4.18 -6.22
CA THR A 324 10.46 4.27 -6.03
C THR A 324 10.76 4.50 -4.54
N PRO A 325 11.90 3.99 -4.04
CA PRO A 325 12.26 4.08 -2.63
C PRO A 325 12.66 5.51 -2.22
N ASP A 326 12.80 5.74 -0.92
CA ASP A 326 13.17 7.01 -0.29
C ASP A 326 12.26 8.18 -0.77
N PRO A 327 11.07 8.39 -0.16
CA PRO A 327 10.16 9.47 -0.54
C PRO A 327 10.83 10.85 -0.47
N SER A 328 11.89 11.04 0.32
CA SER A 328 12.65 12.29 0.38
C SER A 328 13.43 12.57 -0.91
N ARG A 329 13.70 11.54 -1.72
CA ARG A 329 14.40 11.61 -3.02
C ARG A 329 13.50 11.14 -4.17
N SER A 330 12.24 10.85 -3.90
CA SER A 330 11.26 10.36 -4.86
C SER A 330 10.17 11.38 -5.17
N VAL A 331 9.60 11.23 -6.37
CA VAL A 331 8.48 12.03 -6.86
C VAL A 331 7.19 11.24 -6.67
N PHE A 332 6.18 11.91 -6.11
CA PHE A 332 4.80 11.46 -6.02
C PHE A 332 4.10 11.69 -7.37
N LYS A 333 3.73 10.61 -8.07
CA LYS A 333 3.03 10.68 -9.36
C LYS A 333 1.52 10.51 -9.14
N PRO A 334 0.66 11.39 -9.69
CA PRO A 334 -0.78 11.28 -9.52
C PRO A 334 -1.38 10.14 -10.35
N PHE A 335 -2.41 9.51 -9.80
CA PHE A 335 -3.28 8.54 -10.43
C PHE A 335 -4.73 8.89 -10.10
N ILE A 336 -5.61 8.80 -11.10
CA ILE A 336 -7.04 9.05 -10.98
C ILE A 336 -7.77 7.93 -11.71
N PHE A 337 -8.79 7.34 -11.09
CA PHE A 337 -9.66 6.39 -11.77
C PHE A 337 -10.49 7.10 -12.84
N GLY A 338 -10.51 6.55 -14.06
CA GLY A 338 -11.23 7.16 -15.18
C GLY A 338 -11.25 6.26 -16.42
N VAL A 339 -11.88 6.77 -17.48
CA VAL A 339 -11.94 6.05 -18.77
C VAL A 339 -10.56 6.01 -19.41
N GLY A 340 -10.16 4.83 -19.90
CA GLY A 340 -8.88 4.65 -20.60
C GLY A 340 -7.66 4.57 -19.70
N VAL A 341 -7.83 4.38 -18.39
CA VAL A 341 -6.72 4.07 -17.49
C VAL A 341 -6.04 2.78 -17.95
N ALA A 342 -4.73 2.85 -18.12
CA ALA A 342 -3.89 1.73 -18.51
C ALA A 342 -2.76 1.54 -17.49
N GLN A 343 -2.35 0.28 -17.33
CA GLN A 343 -1.17 -0.06 -16.56
C GLN A 343 0.07 0.57 -17.18
N VAL A 344 0.91 1.20 -16.36
CA VAL A 344 2.20 1.77 -16.77
C VAL A 344 3.26 0.66 -16.71
N PRO A 345 3.89 0.26 -17.83
CA PRO A 345 4.85 -0.85 -17.84
C PRO A 345 6.14 -0.58 -17.05
N GLN A 346 6.56 0.68 -16.93
CA GLN A 346 7.83 1.08 -16.30
C GLN A 346 7.87 0.85 -14.78
N VAL A 347 6.69 0.64 -14.16
CA VAL A 347 6.50 0.37 -12.73
C VAL A 347 6.11 -1.10 -12.46
N LEU A 348 6.27 -1.96 -13.45
CA LEU A 348 6.08 -3.41 -13.34
C LEU A 348 7.42 -4.15 -13.41
N SER A 349 7.60 -5.05 -12.46
CA SER A 349 8.71 -5.98 -12.36
C SER A 349 8.58 -7.11 -13.39
N PRO A 350 9.69 -7.76 -13.76
CA PRO A 350 9.65 -8.97 -14.57
C PRO A 350 8.83 -10.09 -13.90
N THR A 351 8.19 -10.93 -14.71
CA THR A 351 7.48 -12.12 -14.22
C THR A 351 8.35 -13.37 -14.38
N PHE A 352 8.34 -14.24 -13.37
CA PHE A 352 9.15 -15.48 -13.36
C PHE A 352 8.30 -16.75 -13.48
N GLY A 353 6.98 -16.61 -13.58
CA GLY A 353 6.06 -17.74 -13.76
C GLY A 353 6.23 -18.80 -12.68
N ALA A 354 6.33 -20.07 -13.08
CA ALA A 354 6.54 -21.19 -12.16
C ALA A 354 7.92 -21.21 -11.48
N GLN A 355 8.89 -20.45 -12.01
CA GLN A 355 10.24 -20.34 -11.45
C GLN A 355 10.35 -19.23 -10.39
N ASP A 356 9.27 -18.49 -10.13
CA ASP A 356 9.27 -17.47 -9.09
C ASP A 356 9.56 -18.10 -7.72
N PRO A 357 10.53 -17.58 -6.93
CA PRO A 357 10.87 -18.10 -5.61
C PRO A 357 9.69 -18.18 -4.63
N VAL A 358 8.66 -17.35 -4.83
CA VAL A 358 7.43 -17.45 -4.04
C VAL A 358 6.69 -18.74 -4.36
N ARG A 359 6.79 -19.33 -5.55
CA ARG A 359 6.05 -20.55 -5.97
C ARG A 359 6.82 -21.85 -5.76
N SER A 360 8.14 -21.80 -5.60
CA SER A 360 8.95 -22.99 -5.31
C SER A 360 8.81 -23.42 -3.85
N LEU A 361 8.76 -24.72 -3.57
CA LEU A 361 8.78 -25.26 -2.21
C LEU A 361 10.08 -26.05 -1.96
N PRO A 362 10.78 -25.83 -0.82
CA PRO A 362 10.57 -24.75 0.15
C PRO A 362 10.74 -23.37 -0.48
N ARG A 363 10.03 -22.34 0.04
CA ARG A 363 10.01 -20.99 -0.55
C ARG A 363 11.34 -20.27 -0.39
N PHE A 364 11.59 -19.34 -1.30
CA PHE A 364 12.66 -18.34 -1.21
C PHE A 364 14.09 -18.89 -1.12
N GLN A 365 14.33 -20.12 -1.60
CA GLN A 365 15.69 -20.70 -1.64
C GLN A 365 16.58 -20.08 -2.73
N THR A 366 15.97 -19.33 -3.64
CA THR A 366 16.65 -18.59 -4.70
C THR A 366 16.15 -17.15 -4.73
N GLN A 367 16.90 -16.26 -5.36
CA GLN A 367 16.54 -14.86 -5.53
C GLN A 367 16.49 -14.52 -7.02
N VAL A 368 15.64 -13.56 -7.37
CA VAL A 368 15.47 -13.05 -8.73
C VAL A 368 15.56 -11.53 -8.75
N ASP A 369 16.01 -10.95 -9.87
CA ASP A 369 16.08 -9.49 -10.02
C ASP A 369 14.71 -8.91 -10.38
N ARG A 370 14.02 -8.37 -9.37
CA ARG A 370 12.68 -7.78 -9.53
C ARG A 370 12.69 -6.31 -9.93
N ARG A 371 13.85 -5.68 -10.20
CA ARG A 371 13.91 -4.23 -10.45
C ARG A 371 13.27 -3.87 -11.78
N HIS A 372 12.17 -3.11 -11.73
CA HIS A 372 11.50 -2.53 -12.89
C HIS A 372 12.26 -1.32 -13.45
N ALA A 373 11.89 -0.86 -14.66
CA ALA A 373 12.61 0.19 -15.37
C ALA A 373 12.73 1.51 -14.58
N LEU A 374 11.65 1.96 -13.96
CA LEU A 374 11.67 3.18 -13.14
C LEU A 374 12.56 3.03 -11.89
N TYR A 375 12.56 1.87 -11.23
CA TYR A 375 13.42 1.61 -10.07
C TYR A 375 14.91 1.68 -10.46
N ARG A 376 15.28 1.05 -11.58
CA ARG A 376 16.66 1.11 -12.09
C ARG A 376 17.08 2.53 -12.44
N GLY A 377 16.21 3.28 -13.14
CA GLY A 377 16.45 4.69 -13.45
C GLY A 377 16.61 5.55 -12.19
N HIS A 378 15.79 5.30 -11.17
CA HIS A 378 15.92 5.95 -9.88
C HIS A 378 17.27 5.65 -9.21
N GLN A 379 17.70 4.38 -9.15
CA GLN A 379 19.01 4.03 -8.60
C GLN A 379 20.16 4.75 -9.32
N VAL A 380 20.13 4.83 -10.65
CA VAL A 380 21.13 5.57 -11.42
C VAL A 380 21.12 7.06 -11.05
N ALA A 381 19.95 7.67 -10.98
CA ALA A 381 19.83 9.08 -10.59
C ALA A 381 20.37 9.34 -9.17
N LEU A 382 20.09 8.44 -8.22
CA LEU A 382 20.62 8.57 -6.86
C LEU A 382 22.16 8.48 -6.83
N GLY A 383 22.74 7.54 -7.58
CA GLY A 383 24.19 7.37 -7.65
C GLY A 383 24.89 8.59 -8.25
N LEU A 384 24.30 9.21 -9.27
CA LEU A 384 24.81 10.46 -9.85
C LEU A 384 24.79 11.60 -8.82
N MET A 385 23.68 11.78 -8.10
CA MET A 385 23.55 12.82 -7.06
C MET A 385 24.55 12.64 -5.91
N GLU A 386 24.89 11.40 -5.56
CA GLU A 386 25.87 11.10 -4.51
C GLU A 386 27.31 11.35 -4.99
N SER A 387 27.60 11.04 -6.25
CA SER A 387 28.92 11.29 -6.86
C SER A 387 29.23 12.77 -7.09
N GLU A 388 28.20 13.61 -7.23
CA GLU A 388 28.34 15.06 -7.42
C GLU A 388 28.45 15.86 -6.11
N GLN A 389 28.32 15.21 -4.94
CA GLN A 389 28.61 15.87 -3.66
C GLN A 389 30.12 15.95 -3.45
N PRO A 390 30.72 17.15 -3.31
CA PRO A 390 32.14 17.25 -3.02
C PRO A 390 32.42 16.55 -1.68
N ALA A 391 33.38 15.62 -1.68
CA ALA A 391 33.86 14.98 -0.48
C ALA A 391 34.20 16.08 0.55
N VAL A 392 33.50 16.08 1.68
CA VAL A 392 33.88 16.92 2.82
C VAL A 392 35.21 16.35 3.30
N GLN A 393 36.29 17.01 2.86
CA GLN A 393 37.64 16.68 3.26
C GLN A 393 37.77 17.10 4.73
N GLU A 394 37.60 16.15 5.65
CA GLU A 394 37.96 16.33 7.06
C GLU A 394 39.47 16.61 7.14
N ASN A 395 39.83 17.88 7.15
CA ASN A 395 41.15 18.32 7.54
C ASN A 395 41.32 18.06 9.04
N VAL A 396 41.89 16.89 9.37
CA VAL A 396 42.50 16.64 10.67
C VAL A 396 43.79 17.45 10.73
N GLY A 397 43.67 18.73 11.10
CA GLY A 397 44.78 19.62 11.42
C GLY A 397 44.96 19.71 12.93
N CYS A 398 45.86 18.89 13.46
CA CYS A 398 46.37 19.02 14.81
C CYS A 398 47.35 20.22 14.87
N SER A 399 47.08 21.25 15.69
CA SER A 399 48.09 21.89 16.58
C SER A 399 47.61 23.19 17.28
N ILE A 400 47.80 23.18 18.61
CA ILE A 400 48.20 24.26 19.52
C ILE A 400 47.12 25.18 20.15
N LEU A 401 47.18 25.14 21.48
CA LEU A 401 46.52 25.93 22.52
C LEU A 401 46.84 27.43 22.44
N SER A 402 45.86 28.29 22.71
CA SER A 402 45.96 29.34 23.76
C SER A 402 44.65 30.12 23.89
N SER A 403 44.29 30.30 25.16
CA SER A 403 43.28 31.19 25.76
C SER A 403 43.28 32.64 25.25
N ALA A 404 42.09 33.25 25.15
CA ALA A 404 41.61 34.36 26.00
C ALA A 404 40.56 35.25 25.28
N SER A 405 39.51 35.59 26.03
CA SER A 405 38.46 36.55 25.72
C SER A 405 38.96 37.89 25.14
N VAL A 406 38.15 38.52 24.27
CA VAL A 406 37.56 39.86 24.48
C VAL A 406 36.67 40.28 23.31
N ARG A 407 35.56 40.93 23.69
CA ARG A 407 34.52 41.61 22.89
C ARG A 407 35.02 42.39 21.66
N ARG A 408 34.21 42.38 20.59
CA ARG A 408 33.86 43.59 19.80
C ARG A 408 32.71 43.32 18.80
N GLN A 409 31.66 44.12 18.90
CA GLN A 409 30.80 44.57 17.78
C GLN A 409 31.17 46.05 17.49
N PRO A 410 30.74 46.72 16.39
CA PRO A 410 30.11 46.25 15.13
C PRO A 410 30.62 46.96 13.82
N ARG A 411 30.01 46.55 12.68
CA ARG A 411 29.81 47.25 11.35
C ARG A 411 30.83 46.97 10.21
N PRO A 412 30.45 47.15 8.93
CA PRO A 412 29.15 46.92 8.24
C PRO A 412 29.29 46.10 6.93
N ALA A 413 28.16 45.91 6.25
CA ALA A 413 27.93 45.10 5.05
C ALA A 413 28.86 45.34 3.85
N SER A 414 29.17 44.27 3.12
CA SER A 414 29.41 44.34 1.67
C SER A 414 28.81 43.12 0.95
N ARG A 415 28.26 43.42 -0.23
CA ARG A 415 27.38 42.59 -1.06
C ARG A 415 28.14 41.41 -1.70
N GLY A 416 27.62 40.20 -1.51
CA GLY A 416 27.87 39.06 -2.39
C GLY A 416 26.56 38.58 -3.00
N LYS A 417 26.43 38.66 -4.33
CA LYS A 417 25.28 38.14 -5.09
C LYS A 417 25.30 36.60 -5.06
N PRO A 418 24.18 35.90 -4.84
CA PRO A 418 24.13 34.45 -5.03
C PRO A 418 23.95 34.10 -6.52
N VAL A 419 24.69 33.08 -6.93
CA VAL A 419 24.65 32.40 -8.23
C VAL A 419 23.32 31.63 -8.36
N PRO A 420 22.57 31.75 -9.47
CA PRO A 420 21.29 31.06 -9.61
C PRO A 420 21.49 29.66 -10.19
N GLY A 421 21.27 28.62 -9.39
CA GLY A 421 21.39 27.25 -9.89
C GLY A 421 20.99 26.19 -8.88
N THR A 422 19.70 26.14 -8.51
CA THR A 422 19.04 24.92 -7.96
C THR A 422 17.54 25.08 -7.70
N GLN A 423 17.01 26.31 -7.69
CA GLN A 423 15.59 26.57 -7.35
C GLN A 423 14.58 26.42 -8.49
N ARG A 424 15.00 26.04 -9.71
CA ARG A 424 14.10 25.96 -10.88
C ARG A 424 13.44 24.60 -11.13
N TYR A 425 13.85 23.54 -10.43
CA TYR A 425 13.27 22.19 -10.64
C TYR A 425 12.17 21.80 -9.65
N LEU A 426 12.04 22.51 -8.51
CA LEU A 426 11.06 22.18 -7.46
C LEU A 426 9.77 23.02 -7.49
N SER A 427 9.73 24.12 -8.25
CA SER A 427 8.57 25.05 -8.25
C SER A 427 7.52 24.77 -9.33
N ARG A 428 7.75 23.85 -10.27
CA ARG A 428 6.81 23.56 -11.37
C ARG A 428 5.84 22.40 -11.11
N ALA A 429 6.00 21.64 -10.03
CA ALA A 429 5.08 20.56 -9.66
C ALA A 429 3.91 21.02 -8.77
N GLY A 430 4.09 22.10 -7.99
CA GLY A 430 3.10 22.60 -7.02
C GLY A 430 1.97 23.48 -7.58
N SER A 431 1.92 23.71 -8.90
CA SER A 431 0.95 24.63 -9.54
C SER A 431 -0.24 23.93 -10.20
N TRP A 432 -0.29 22.61 -10.24
CA TRP A 432 -1.33 21.87 -10.96
C TRP A 432 -2.58 21.60 -10.12
N ALA A 433 -2.44 21.44 -8.80
CA ALA A 433 -3.57 21.20 -7.90
C ALA A 433 -4.50 22.42 -7.78
N ALA A 434 -3.95 23.64 -7.80
CA ALA A 434 -4.74 24.87 -7.80
C ALA A 434 -5.44 25.12 -9.16
N ALA A 435 -4.78 24.78 -10.28
CA ALA A 435 -5.33 24.99 -11.62
C ALA A 435 -6.54 24.09 -11.95
N LEU A 436 -6.64 22.91 -11.32
CA LEU A 436 -7.81 22.02 -11.47
C LEU A 436 -9.03 22.50 -10.68
N ALA A 437 -8.84 23.32 -9.64
CA ALA A 437 -9.94 23.90 -8.87
C ALA A 437 -10.57 25.14 -9.56
N GLU A 438 -9.82 25.86 -10.41
CA GLU A 438 -10.32 27.05 -11.13
C GLU A 438 -10.98 26.74 -12.49
N ALA A 439 -10.81 25.53 -13.04
CA ALA A 439 -11.39 25.16 -14.34
C ALA A 439 -12.87 24.74 -14.28
N ALA A 440 -13.48 24.72 -13.09
CA ALA A 440 -14.88 24.35 -12.89
C ALA A 440 -15.74 25.58 -12.51
N GLY A 441 -16.06 26.42 -13.50
CA GLY A 441 -17.04 27.51 -13.42
C GLY A 441 -17.95 27.52 -14.66
N PRO A 442 -19.25 27.89 -14.53
CA PRO A 442 -20.32 27.33 -15.34
C PRO A 442 -20.56 28.06 -16.66
N GLY A 443 -20.86 27.31 -17.74
CA GLY A 443 -21.18 27.91 -19.04
C GLY A 443 -21.71 26.96 -20.12
N ALA A 444 -23.04 26.78 -20.11
CA ALA A 444 -23.97 26.65 -21.26
C ALA A 444 -23.84 25.52 -22.31
N GLY A 445 -24.95 24.77 -22.47
CA GLY A 445 -25.25 24.00 -23.69
C GLY A 445 -26.48 23.09 -23.57
N ARG A 446 -27.69 23.64 -23.69
CA ARG A 446 -28.93 22.86 -23.90
C ARG A 446 -28.91 22.18 -25.28
N PRO A 447 -29.56 21.02 -25.40
CA PRO A 447 -30.58 20.85 -26.45
C PRO A 447 -31.88 20.35 -25.78
N GLY A 448 -33.06 20.96 -26.02
CA GLY A 448 -33.73 20.95 -27.31
C GLY A 448 -34.64 19.71 -27.33
N GLY A 449 -35.87 19.86 -26.82
CA GLY A 449 -36.81 18.77 -26.65
C GLY A 449 -37.53 18.34 -27.92
N CYS A 450 -38.04 17.11 -27.91
CA CYS A 450 -39.19 16.69 -28.71
C CYS A 450 -40.16 15.92 -27.82
N ALA A 451 -41.39 16.42 -27.75
CA ALA A 451 -42.54 15.78 -27.15
C ALA A 451 -43.14 14.74 -28.11
N GLY A 452 -43.76 13.70 -27.55
CA GLY A 452 -44.47 12.69 -28.35
C GLY A 452 -45.23 11.65 -27.52
N ALA A 453 -46.39 12.07 -27.03
CA ALA A 453 -47.62 11.30 -26.78
C ALA A 453 -47.67 10.13 -25.77
N ALA A 454 -48.66 10.26 -24.89
CA ALA A 454 -49.14 9.33 -23.89
C ALA A 454 -49.89 8.11 -24.48
N GLY A 455 -49.90 7.02 -23.72
CA GLY A 455 -50.82 5.88 -23.87
C GLY A 455 -50.99 5.15 -22.53
N GLN A 456 -52.23 5.10 -22.06
CA GLN A 456 -52.69 4.60 -20.74
C GLN A 456 -52.72 3.06 -20.66
N GLY A 457 -52.77 2.50 -19.43
CA GLY A 457 -53.58 1.29 -19.15
C GLY A 457 -52.95 0.13 -18.36
N VAL A 458 -53.13 0.17 -17.03
CA VAL A 458 -53.58 -0.88 -16.07
C VAL A 458 -53.42 -2.39 -16.41
N GLY A 459 -52.90 -3.18 -15.45
CA GLY A 459 -52.73 -4.67 -15.45
C GLY A 459 -54.03 -5.50 -15.38
N PRO A 460 -54.07 -6.79 -14.94
CA PRO A 460 -53.14 -7.55 -14.08
C PRO A 460 -52.79 -9.02 -14.52
N THR A 461 -51.89 -9.69 -13.78
CA THR A 461 -51.65 -11.17 -13.67
C THR A 461 -52.88 -11.96 -13.15
N PRO A 462 -53.02 -13.33 -13.21
CA PRO A 462 -52.03 -14.42 -12.97
C PRO A 462 -52.32 -15.77 -13.76
N PRO A 463 -52.13 -17.02 -13.25
CA PRO A 463 -50.89 -17.82 -13.12
C PRO A 463 -50.95 -19.21 -13.83
N GLY A 464 -49.84 -19.98 -13.85
CA GLY A 464 -49.87 -21.40 -14.24
C GLY A 464 -48.56 -22.17 -14.06
N ALA A 465 -48.57 -23.17 -13.19
CA ALA A 465 -47.46 -24.06 -12.83
C ALA A 465 -47.34 -25.28 -13.76
N GLY A 466 -46.13 -25.85 -13.87
CA GLY A 466 -45.90 -27.17 -14.48
C GLY A 466 -44.53 -27.74 -14.11
N ARG A 467 -44.53 -28.80 -13.30
CA ARG A 467 -43.35 -29.59 -12.83
C ARG A 467 -42.75 -30.47 -13.95
N PRO A 468 -41.48 -30.93 -13.80
CA PRO A 468 -40.82 -31.85 -14.72
C PRO A 468 -40.96 -33.32 -14.29
N LEU A 469 -40.80 -34.25 -15.25
CA LEU A 469 -40.55 -35.69 -15.00
C LEU A 469 -39.46 -36.23 -15.97
N PRO A 470 -38.78 -37.36 -15.64
CA PRO A 470 -37.43 -37.69 -16.10
C PRO A 470 -37.35 -38.96 -17.00
N GLY A 471 -36.19 -39.16 -17.64
CA GLY A 471 -35.70 -40.43 -18.21
C GLY A 471 -34.26 -40.24 -18.69
N LEU A 472 -33.23 -40.79 -18.03
CA LEU A 472 -32.66 -42.15 -18.10
C LEU A 472 -31.90 -42.49 -19.41
N CYS A 473 -30.64 -42.90 -19.17
CA CYS A 473 -29.75 -43.77 -19.94
C CYS A 473 -28.84 -43.19 -21.03
N GLY A 474 -27.53 -43.47 -20.89
CA GLY A 474 -26.57 -43.49 -21.99
C GLY A 474 -25.11 -43.31 -21.55
N GLU A 475 -24.48 -44.36 -21.02
CA GLU A 475 -23.02 -44.46 -20.93
C GLU A 475 -22.36 -44.47 -22.32
N GLY A 476 -21.15 -43.92 -22.43
CA GLY A 476 -20.30 -44.08 -23.60
C GLY A 476 -19.14 -43.07 -23.70
N GLU A 477 -18.02 -43.37 -23.04
CA GLU A 477 -16.67 -43.03 -23.57
C GLU A 477 -16.26 -44.12 -24.60
N PRO A 478 -15.19 -43.95 -25.45
CA PRO A 478 -14.07 -43.00 -25.38
C PRO A 478 -13.67 -42.36 -26.74
N GLY A 479 -12.71 -41.41 -26.73
CA GLY A 479 -12.04 -41.02 -27.98
C GLY A 479 -11.15 -39.79 -27.95
N ILE A 480 -9.85 -40.01 -27.74
CA ILE A 480 -8.71 -39.12 -28.00
C ILE A 480 -8.73 -38.59 -29.44
N CYS A 481 -8.45 -37.29 -29.67
CA CYS A 481 -7.74 -36.85 -30.89
C CYS A 481 -6.99 -35.51 -30.72
N LEU A 482 -5.77 -35.56 -31.24
CA LEU A 482 -4.68 -34.59 -31.28
C LEU A 482 -5.00 -33.28 -32.04
N SER A 483 -4.28 -32.21 -31.69
CA SER A 483 -4.15 -30.96 -32.47
C SER A 483 -3.60 -31.20 -33.89
N PRO A 484 -3.76 -30.23 -34.81
CA PRO A 484 -2.65 -29.29 -35.04
C PRO A 484 -3.04 -27.84 -35.41
N ALA A 485 -2.09 -26.93 -35.22
CA ALA A 485 -2.08 -25.55 -35.77
C ALA A 485 -1.38 -25.51 -37.16
N PRO A 486 -1.09 -24.34 -37.75
CA PRO A 486 -1.93 -23.55 -38.69
C PRO A 486 -1.29 -23.47 -40.10
N PRO A 487 -1.85 -22.70 -41.07
CA PRO A 487 -1.07 -22.22 -42.21
C PRO A 487 -0.92 -20.69 -42.22
N GLY A 488 0.31 -20.26 -42.51
CA GLY A 488 0.62 -18.92 -43.00
C GLY A 488 0.50 -18.84 -44.52
N LEU A 489 0.47 -17.61 -45.05
CA LEU A 489 0.77 -17.31 -46.44
C LEU A 489 1.30 -15.87 -46.53
N ALA A 490 2.56 -15.75 -46.94
CA ALA A 490 3.19 -14.55 -47.46
C ALA A 490 2.87 -14.38 -48.95
N TRP A 491 3.22 -13.20 -49.50
CA TRP A 491 3.59 -12.82 -50.88
C TRP A 491 3.25 -11.31 -51.00
N GLY A 492 4.04 -10.38 -51.54
CA GLY A 492 5.31 -10.40 -52.24
C GLY A 492 5.63 -8.93 -52.63
N ALA A 493 6.91 -8.62 -52.79
CA ALA A 493 7.43 -7.29 -53.11
C ALA A 493 7.35 -6.92 -54.61
N ALA A 494 7.34 -5.62 -54.91
CA ALA A 494 7.96 -5.04 -56.12
C ALA A 494 8.24 -3.54 -55.86
N GLY A 495 9.47 -3.11 -56.15
CA GLY A 495 9.91 -1.71 -56.01
C GLY A 495 10.03 -0.98 -57.35
N CYS A 496 10.35 0.32 -57.30
CA CYS A 496 11.36 1.04 -58.10
C CYS A 496 11.08 2.56 -58.22
N SER A 497 12.02 3.32 -57.63
CA SER A 497 12.74 4.51 -58.19
C SER A 497 12.01 5.82 -58.53
N GLY A 498 12.59 6.93 -58.04
CA GLY A 498 12.45 8.26 -58.66
C GLY A 498 12.94 9.44 -57.80
N HIS A 499 14.20 9.85 -57.99
CA HIS A 499 14.83 11.06 -57.42
C HIS A 499 14.10 12.38 -57.75
N ARG A 500 14.13 13.35 -56.80
CA ARG A 500 14.68 14.74 -56.96
C ARG A 500 14.46 15.61 -55.70
N THR A 501 15.54 16.15 -55.16
CA THR A 501 15.66 17.42 -54.38
C THR A 501 16.39 18.46 -55.28
N PRO A 502 16.63 19.75 -54.93
CA PRO A 502 16.50 20.47 -53.64
C PRO A 502 15.95 21.94 -53.72
N GLY A 503 15.87 22.64 -52.57
CA GLY A 503 15.69 24.11 -52.42
C GLY A 503 14.82 24.49 -51.21
N VAL A 504 15.37 24.60 -49.99
CA VAL A 504 15.97 25.78 -49.29
C VAL A 504 14.96 26.80 -48.75
N GLU A 505 15.17 27.11 -47.45
CA GLU A 505 14.72 28.24 -46.62
C GLU A 505 13.37 28.21 -45.88
N GLY A 506 13.46 28.41 -44.56
CA GLY A 506 12.32 28.67 -43.67
C GLY A 506 12.60 28.26 -42.22
N GLN A 507 13.25 29.14 -41.46
CA GLN A 507 13.43 29.02 -40.00
C GLN A 507 12.09 28.90 -39.26
N SER A 508 11.98 27.92 -38.36
CA SER A 508 11.25 28.07 -37.09
C SER A 508 11.57 26.90 -36.15
N ASN A 509 12.26 27.18 -35.05
CA ASN A 509 12.20 26.39 -33.83
C ASN A 509 10.83 26.68 -33.18
N PRO A 510 10.10 25.71 -32.60
CA PRO A 510 10.49 25.26 -31.26
C PRO A 510 10.18 23.78 -30.92
N PHE A 511 10.97 23.29 -29.96
CA PHE A 511 10.60 22.26 -28.99
C PHE A 511 9.14 22.41 -28.54
N THR A 512 8.32 21.39 -28.80
CA THR A 512 7.05 21.21 -28.10
C THR A 512 6.73 19.72 -27.95
N ALA A 513 6.58 19.31 -26.70
CA ALA A 513 5.72 18.25 -26.20
C ALA A 513 5.83 16.82 -26.80
N SER A 514 6.65 16.01 -26.15
CA SER A 514 6.31 14.61 -25.84
C SER A 514 7.00 14.24 -24.52
N ALA A 515 6.36 14.65 -23.43
CA ALA A 515 6.67 14.25 -22.07
C ALA A 515 5.35 14.17 -21.29
N LEU A 516 4.63 13.08 -21.54
CA LEU A 516 3.71 12.45 -20.60
C LEU A 516 4.03 10.95 -20.72
N PHE A 517 4.41 10.37 -19.58
CA PHE A 517 5.00 9.04 -19.34
C PHE A 517 6.53 8.94 -19.44
#